data_AF-A0A3M1ZRJ8-F1
#
_entry.id   AF-A0A3M1ZRJ8-F1
#
_cell.length_a   1.000
_cell.length_b   1.000
_cell.length_c   1.000
_cell.angle_alpha   90.00
_cell.angle_beta   90.00
_cell.angle_gamma   90.00
#
_symmetry.space_group_name_H-M   'P 1'
#
loop_
_entity.id
_entity.type
_entity.pdbx_description
1 polymer ?
#
loop_
_entity_poly.entity_id
_entity_poly.type
_entity_poly.pdbx_seq_one_letter_code
_entity_poly.pdbx_strand_id
1 'polypeptide(L)'
;MDSSTREKTADKHQIYVQNAIRMSILFLITAIITTGFYIYLAIQMKAWQLYVALIFLAMFIGGASLSTLLSRRHQHERGIKILIGSGLIMLFATPLLLADLGLAVGIMAVMATVLIASQTLPEEEATRLTLISIVVGILIIIIDMFGPQYRLSVPVLQAFLPAISGLLFLILLVLFVRQFQRYSVRTKLLATTVVITALALLLATAIVLGTAVQALTDATGENLHTLAETQSLALGELLARQTNLIQALSFNETIQEVAIAQNNKYSGHPDIIRLTLELLNEEWQNASYTGSFIQSRINNDASNVMLAFRNEFRGHVEIFATDEFGAVVASTNKT
;
A
#
# COMPACT_ATOMS: atom_id res chain seq x y z
N MET A 1 22.43 -20.86 -60.62
CA MET A 1 22.30 -20.12 -59.34
C MET A 1 23.47 -19.16 -59.29
N ASP A 2 23.16 -17.87 -59.49
CA ASP A 2 24.13 -16.81 -59.79
C ASP A 2 25.00 -16.47 -58.57
N SER A 3 26.28 -16.12 -58.79
CA SER A 3 27.24 -15.80 -57.72
C SER A 3 26.73 -14.64 -56.85
N SER A 4 26.00 -13.70 -57.44
CA SER A 4 25.34 -12.57 -56.78
C SER A 4 24.33 -12.98 -55.70
N THR A 5 23.68 -14.15 -55.86
CA THR A 5 22.69 -14.64 -54.90
C THR A 5 23.36 -15.27 -53.68
N ARG A 6 24.50 -15.95 -53.89
CA ARG A 6 25.27 -16.57 -52.79
C ARG A 6 25.91 -15.52 -51.87
N GLU A 7 26.40 -14.42 -52.44
CA GLU A 7 26.99 -13.32 -51.68
C GLU A 7 25.96 -12.64 -50.76
N LYS A 8 24.76 -12.33 -51.28
CA LYS A 8 23.67 -11.74 -50.48
C LYS A 8 23.19 -12.63 -49.35
N THR A 9 23.24 -13.95 -49.50
CA THR A 9 22.86 -14.89 -48.43
C THR A 9 23.91 -14.98 -47.33
N ALA A 10 25.19 -14.91 -47.68
CA ALA A 10 26.28 -14.96 -46.72
C ALA A 10 26.30 -13.72 -45.82
N ASP A 11 26.09 -12.54 -46.39
CA ASP A 11 26.05 -11.27 -45.65
C ASP A 11 24.90 -11.22 -44.62
N LYS A 12 23.70 -11.66 -45.01
CA LYS A 12 22.56 -11.77 -44.09
C LYS A 12 22.84 -12.70 -42.91
N HIS A 13 23.48 -13.84 -43.15
CA HIS A 13 23.80 -14.79 -42.10
C HIS A 13 24.80 -14.20 -41.09
N GLN A 14 25.76 -13.40 -41.55
CA GLN A 14 26.72 -12.74 -40.66
C GLN A 14 26.03 -11.70 -39.75
N ILE A 15 25.05 -10.95 -40.29
CA ILE A 15 24.24 -10.00 -39.51
C ILE A 15 23.45 -10.71 -38.41
N TYR A 16 22.81 -11.84 -38.70
CA TYR A 16 22.05 -12.60 -37.69
C TYR A 16 22.93 -13.10 -36.54
N VAL A 17 24.12 -13.61 -36.85
CA VAL A 17 25.08 -14.08 -35.83
C VAL A 17 25.53 -12.93 -34.93
N GLN A 18 25.83 -11.74 -35.48
CA GLN A 18 26.22 -10.58 -34.69
C GLN A 18 25.09 -10.09 -33.78
N ASN A 19 23.86 -10.02 -34.29
CA ASN A 19 22.70 -9.63 -33.49
C ASN A 19 22.43 -10.66 -32.38
N ALA A 20 22.52 -11.96 -32.68
CA ALA A 20 22.32 -13.02 -31.70
C ALA A 20 23.30 -12.93 -30.51
N ILE A 21 24.57 -12.65 -30.79
CA ILE A 21 25.60 -12.46 -29.76
C ILE A 21 25.31 -11.20 -28.92
N ARG A 22 24.97 -10.07 -29.56
CA ARG A 22 24.64 -8.82 -28.86
C ARG A 22 23.45 -8.99 -27.93
N MET A 23 22.38 -9.63 -28.41
CA MET A 23 21.19 -9.88 -27.60
C MET A 23 21.50 -10.84 -26.44
N SER A 24 22.23 -11.93 -26.69
CA SER A 24 22.60 -12.88 -25.62
C SER A 24 23.44 -12.23 -24.51
N ILE A 25 24.41 -11.38 -24.87
CA ILE A 25 25.22 -10.63 -23.90
C ILE A 25 24.38 -9.63 -23.12
N LEU A 26 23.50 -8.89 -23.79
CA LEU A 26 22.61 -7.93 -23.14
C LEU A 26 21.72 -8.61 -22.08
N PHE A 27 21.07 -9.72 -22.43
CA PHE A 27 20.25 -10.48 -21.50
C PHE A 27 21.05 -11.12 -20.36
N LEU A 28 22.29 -11.55 -20.62
CA LEU A 28 23.18 -12.06 -19.58
C LEU A 28 23.51 -10.98 -18.55
N ILE A 29 23.84 -9.75 -19.00
CA ILE A 29 24.11 -8.61 -18.11
C ILE A 29 22.86 -8.29 -17.28
N THR A 30 21.69 -8.20 -17.92
CA THR A 30 20.42 -7.97 -17.21
C THR A 30 20.17 -9.05 -16.15
N ALA A 31 20.36 -10.33 -16.49
CA ALA A 31 20.15 -11.44 -15.57
C ALA A 31 21.09 -11.38 -14.36
N ILE A 32 22.35 -10.98 -14.54
CA ILE A 32 23.32 -10.81 -13.43
C ILE A 32 22.88 -9.69 -12.50
N ILE A 33 22.47 -8.54 -13.03
CA ILE A 33 21.97 -7.41 -12.24
C ILE A 33 20.72 -7.82 -11.45
N THR A 34 19.76 -8.46 -12.11
CA THR A 34 18.55 -8.96 -11.47
C THR A 34 18.86 -9.99 -10.39
N THR A 35 19.82 -10.89 -10.62
CA THR A 35 20.25 -11.88 -9.63
C THR A 35 20.80 -11.21 -8.36
N GLY A 36 21.65 -10.19 -8.49
CA GLY A 36 22.16 -9.43 -7.35
C GLY A 36 21.04 -8.80 -6.52
N PHE A 37 20.04 -8.24 -7.18
CA PHE A 37 18.85 -7.69 -6.52
C PHE A 37 18.02 -8.77 -5.81
N TYR A 38 17.79 -9.92 -6.43
CA TYR A 38 17.06 -11.03 -5.81
C TYR A 38 17.81 -11.66 -4.63
N ILE A 39 19.15 -11.72 -4.67
CA ILE A 39 19.97 -12.17 -3.52
C ILE A 39 19.77 -11.21 -2.34
N TYR A 40 19.82 -9.91 -2.58
CA TYR A 40 19.57 -8.91 -1.54
C TYR A 40 18.19 -9.10 -0.90
N LEU A 41 17.13 -9.25 -1.72
CA LEU A 41 15.78 -9.51 -1.20
C LEU A 41 15.68 -10.83 -0.44
N ALA A 42 16.30 -11.91 -0.94
CA ALA A 42 16.28 -13.22 -0.30
C ALA A 42 16.90 -13.17 1.11
N ILE A 43 18.00 -12.44 1.27
CA ILE A 43 18.66 -12.25 2.57
C ILE A 43 17.79 -11.43 3.52
N GLN A 44 17.17 -10.36 3.03
CA GLN A 44 16.33 -9.47 3.85
C GLN A 44 15.04 -10.15 4.32
N MET A 45 14.32 -10.80 3.40
CA MET A 45 12.99 -11.33 3.67
C MET A 45 13.01 -12.78 4.16
N LYS A 46 14.10 -13.54 3.93
CA LYS A 46 14.23 -14.96 4.25
C LYS A 46 13.09 -15.84 3.70
N ALA A 47 12.44 -15.40 2.62
CA ALA A 47 11.34 -16.11 2.00
C ALA A 47 11.86 -17.20 1.05
N TRP A 48 11.38 -18.43 1.21
CA TRP A 48 11.81 -19.58 0.40
C TRP A 48 11.54 -19.36 -1.11
N GLN A 49 10.47 -18.64 -1.45
CA GLN A 49 10.10 -18.30 -2.82
C GLN A 49 11.21 -17.55 -3.57
N LEU A 50 11.96 -16.68 -2.87
CA LEU A 50 13.05 -15.92 -3.47
C LEU A 50 14.26 -16.79 -3.80
N TYR A 51 14.53 -17.81 -2.98
CA TYR A 51 15.57 -18.80 -3.27
C TYR A 51 15.19 -19.66 -4.48
N VAL A 52 13.91 -20.03 -4.62
CA VAL A 52 13.42 -20.74 -5.81
C VAL A 52 13.53 -19.84 -7.05
N ALA A 53 13.19 -18.55 -6.95
CA ALA A 53 13.37 -17.61 -8.05
C ALA A 53 14.85 -17.49 -8.48
N LEU A 54 15.79 -17.53 -7.53
CA LEU A 54 17.23 -17.55 -7.82
C LEU A 54 17.65 -18.80 -8.61
N ILE A 55 17.03 -19.96 -8.38
CA ILE A 55 17.29 -21.18 -9.17
C ILE A 55 16.84 -20.98 -10.62
N PHE A 56 15.65 -20.40 -10.85
CA PHE A 56 15.17 -20.07 -12.20
C PHE A 56 16.04 -19.02 -12.90
N LEU A 57 16.53 -18.02 -12.17
CA LEU A 57 17.51 -17.05 -12.67
C LEU A 57 18.84 -17.72 -13.06
N ALA A 58 19.35 -18.63 -12.24
CA ALA A 58 20.56 -19.39 -12.55
C ALA A 58 20.38 -20.25 -13.81
N MET A 59 19.22 -20.91 -13.97
CA MET A 59 18.89 -21.63 -15.21
C MET A 59 18.85 -20.70 -16.42
N PHE A 60 18.29 -19.49 -16.28
CA PHE A 60 18.29 -18.50 -17.35
C PHE A 60 19.70 -18.03 -17.72
N ILE A 61 20.55 -17.73 -16.75
CA ILE A 61 21.97 -17.38 -16.95
C ILE A 61 22.72 -18.50 -17.66
N GLY A 62 22.48 -19.76 -17.27
CA GLY A 62 23.04 -20.94 -17.94
C GLY A 62 22.60 -21.03 -19.40
N GLY A 63 21.30 -20.85 -19.68
CA GLY A 63 20.76 -20.80 -21.04
C GLY A 63 21.33 -19.66 -21.88
N ALA A 64 21.48 -18.46 -21.33
CA ALA A 64 22.05 -17.30 -22.01
C ALA A 64 23.55 -17.48 -22.31
N SER A 65 24.29 -18.08 -21.37
CA SER A 65 25.70 -18.42 -21.54
C SER A 65 25.87 -19.47 -22.65
N LEU A 66 25.03 -20.52 -22.63
CA LEU A 66 25.04 -21.56 -23.65
C LEU A 66 24.66 -21.01 -25.04
N SER A 67 23.67 -20.11 -25.10
CA SER A 67 23.30 -19.38 -26.32
C SER A 67 24.49 -18.62 -26.91
N THR A 68 25.24 -17.90 -26.06
CA THR A 68 26.42 -17.14 -26.48
C THR A 68 27.50 -18.05 -27.05
N LEU A 69 27.75 -19.20 -26.40
CA LEU A 69 28.71 -20.21 -26.86
C LEU A 69 28.30 -20.84 -28.20
N LEU A 70 27.03 -21.22 -28.36
CA LEU A 70 26.51 -21.80 -29.60
C LEU A 70 26.51 -20.81 -30.76
N SER A 71 26.19 -19.54 -30.48
CA SER A 71 26.24 -18.47 -31.47
C SER A 71 27.65 -18.25 -32.01
N ARG A 72 28.69 -18.38 -31.16
CA ARG A 72 30.09 -18.35 -31.60
C ARG A 72 30.45 -19.55 -32.48
N ARG A 73 29.89 -20.73 -32.22
CA ARG A 73 30.06 -21.96 -33.03
C ARG A 73 29.21 -21.98 -34.30
N HIS A 74 28.67 -20.84 -34.74
CA HIS A 74 27.82 -20.67 -35.92
C HIS A 74 26.45 -21.38 -35.82
N GLN A 75 26.11 -21.96 -34.67
CA GLN A 75 24.81 -22.58 -34.37
C GLN A 75 23.85 -21.56 -33.72
N HIS A 76 23.77 -20.36 -34.29
CA HIS A 76 23.02 -19.23 -33.75
C HIS A 76 21.52 -19.50 -33.57
N GLU A 77 20.88 -20.21 -34.50
CA GLU A 77 19.44 -20.56 -34.38
C GLU A 77 19.15 -21.39 -33.12
N ARG A 78 19.98 -22.41 -32.85
CA ARG A 78 19.83 -23.24 -31.65
C ARG A 78 20.13 -22.44 -30.39
N GLY A 79 21.15 -21.59 -30.43
CA GLY A 79 21.51 -20.72 -29.31
C GLY A 79 20.34 -19.83 -28.90
N ILE A 80 19.74 -19.13 -29.87
CA ILE A 80 18.63 -18.21 -29.60
C ILE A 80 17.37 -18.93 -29.13
N LYS A 81 17.06 -20.12 -29.67
CA LYS A 81 15.95 -20.94 -29.16
C LYS A 81 16.14 -21.29 -27.68
N ILE A 82 17.36 -21.62 -27.28
CA ILE A 82 17.69 -21.89 -25.88
C ILE A 82 17.53 -20.63 -25.03
N LEU A 83 18.03 -19.47 -25.50
CA LEU A 83 17.88 -18.19 -24.80
C LEU A 83 16.40 -17.81 -24.58
N ILE A 84 15.59 -17.87 -25.63
CA ILE A 84 14.16 -17.54 -25.54
C ILE A 84 13.44 -18.58 -24.66
N GLY A 85 13.72 -19.87 -24.84
CA GLY A 85 13.10 -20.95 -24.07
C GLY A 85 13.40 -20.85 -22.58
N SER A 86 14.66 -20.67 -22.19
CA SER A 86 15.03 -20.49 -20.78
C SER A 86 14.44 -19.20 -20.19
N GLY A 87 14.38 -18.13 -20.99
CA GLY A 87 13.75 -16.87 -20.60
C GLY A 87 12.26 -17.03 -20.33
N LEU A 88 11.52 -17.68 -21.24
CA LEU A 88 10.08 -17.92 -21.07
C LEU A 88 9.79 -18.81 -19.85
N ILE A 89 10.59 -19.85 -19.60
CA ILE A 89 10.45 -20.70 -18.41
C ILE A 89 10.65 -19.87 -17.12
N MET A 90 11.71 -19.05 -17.08
CA MET A 90 11.99 -18.20 -15.94
C MET A 90 10.87 -17.18 -15.71
N LEU A 91 10.41 -16.50 -16.77
CA LEU A 91 9.32 -15.52 -16.68
C LEU A 91 7.98 -16.18 -16.30
N PHE A 92 7.72 -17.42 -16.75
CA PHE A 92 6.55 -18.20 -16.35
C PHE A 92 6.58 -18.65 -14.89
N ALA A 93 7.75 -18.96 -14.36
CA ALA A 93 7.91 -19.34 -12.96
C ALA A 93 7.71 -18.16 -11.99
N THR A 94 8.03 -16.93 -12.42
CA THR A 94 7.90 -15.72 -11.60
C THR A 94 6.52 -15.52 -10.98
N PRO A 95 5.38 -15.50 -11.72
CA PRO A 95 4.05 -15.32 -11.14
C PRO A 95 3.59 -16.48 -10.23
N LEU A 96 4.24 -17.65 -10.27
CA LEU A 96 3.97 -18.74 -9.32
C LEU A 96 4.57 -18.47 -7.93
N LEU A 97 5.58 -17.59 -7.87
CA LEU A 97 6.35 -17.30 -6.66
C LEU A 97 6.01 -15.93 -6.08
N LEU A 98 5.79 -14.95 -6.95
CA LEU A 98 5.61 -13.54 -6.62
C LEU A 98 4.24 -13.05 -7.10
N ALA A 99 3.53 -12.32 -6.25
CA ALA A 99 2.23 -11.75 -6.56
C ALA A 99 2.35 -10.42 -7.32
N ASP A 100 1.32 -10.09 -8.11
CA ASP A 100 1.11 -8.79 -8.76
C ASP A 100 2.12 -8.45 -9.87
N LEU A 101 2.78 -9.46 -10.43
CA LEU A 101 3.79 -9.29 -11.48
C LEU A 101 3.32 -9.72 -12.86
N GLY A 102 2.24 -10.50 -12.95
CA GLY A 102 1.92 -11.26 -14.16
C GLY A 102 1.61 -10.39 -15.36
N LEU A 103 0.87 -9.29 -15.18
CA LEU A 103 0.56 -8.41 -16.29
C LEU A 103 1.81 -7.80 -16.93
N ALA A 104 2.68 -7.20 -16.11
CA ALA A 104 3.93 -6.61 -16.58
C ALA A 104 4.86 -7.67 -17.18
N VAL A 105 5.06 -8.78 -16.48
CA VAL A 105 5.95 -9.86 -16.91
C VAL A 105 5.44 -10.53 -18.19
N GLY A 106 4.13 -10.76 -18.31
CA GLY A 106 3.51 -11.38 -19.48
C GLY A 106 3.68 -10.52 -20.73
N ILE A 107 3.40 -9.23 -20.63
CA ILE A 107 3.59 -8.28 -21.74
C ILE A 107 5.07 -8.19 -22.13
N MET A 108 5.96 -8.06 -21.15
CA MET A 108 7.40 -8.00 -21.41
C MET A 108 7.93 -9.29 -22.03
N ALA A 109 7.44 -10.46 -21.62
CA ALA A 109 7.82 -11.76 -22.19
C ALA A 109 7.48 -11.83 -23.69
N VAL A 110 6.27 -11.41 -24.05
CA VAL A 110 5.82 -11.38 -25.45
C VAL A 110 6.66 -10.40 -26.26
N MET A 111 6.78 -9.15 -25.80
CA MET A 111 7.51 -8.10 -26.50
C MET A 111 8.99 -8.43 -26.68
N ALA A 112 9.67 -8.88 -25.61
CA ALA A 112 11.06 -9.29 -25.67
C ALA A 112 11.24 -10.44 -26.66
N THR A 113 10.37 -11.44 -26.63
CA THR A 113 10.45 -12.57 -27.57
C THR A 113 10.27 -12.13 -29.02
N VAL A 114 9.26 -11.30 -29.31
CA VAL A 114 9.03 -10.77 -30.67
C VAL A 114 10.26 -10.00 -31.15
N LEU A 115 10.83 -9.16 -30.30
CA LEU A 115 11.98 -8.31 -30.63
C LEU A 115 13.24 -9.14 -30.86
N ILE A 116 13.52 -10.15 -30.02
CA ILE A 116 14.68 -11.04 -30.20
C ILE A 116 14.49 -11.91 -31.44
N ALA A 117 13.37 -12.61 -31.54
CA ALA A 117 13.12 -13.60 -32.58
C ALA A 117 13.12 -12.96 -33.98
N SER A 118 12.48 -11.79 -34.14
CA SER A 118 12.46 -11.05 -35.42
C SER A 118 13.84 -10.57 -35.89
N GLN A 119 14.79 -10.37 -34.98
CA GLN A 119 16.14 -9.89 -35.30
C GLN A 119 17.15 -10.99 -35.57
N THR A 120 16.87 -12.21 -35.09
CA THR A 120 17.91 -13.25 -34.93
C THR A 120 17.54 -14.57 -35.58
N LEU A 121 16.27 -14.78 -35.93
CA LEU A 121 15.78 -16.02 -36.52
C LEU A 121 15.14 -15.80 -37.90
N PRO A 122 15.09 -16.85 -38.73
CA PRO A 122 14.27 -16.86 -39.94
C PRO A 122 12.80 -16.61 -39.63
N GLU A 123 12.07 -16.03 -40.58
CA GLU A 123 10.69 -15.56 -40.40
C GLU A 123 9.72 -16.66 -39.91
N GLU A 124 9.89 -17.88 -40.40
CA GLU A 124 9.05 -19.02 -40.00
C GLU A 124 9.23 -19.38 -38.52
N GLU A 125 10.47 -19.43 -38.05
CA GLU A 125 10.79 -19.76 -36.67
C GLU A 125 10.45 -18.62 -35.71
N ALA A 126 10.69 -17.39 -36.15
CA ALA A 126 10.32 -16.20 -35.39
C ALA A 126 8.81 -16.13 -35.14
N THR A 127 8.01 -16.49 -36.15
CA THR A 127 6.54 -16.54 -36.02
C THR A 127 6.11 -17.61 -35.02
N ARG A 128 6.69 -18.82 -35.08
CA ARG A 128 6.37 -19.91 -34.14
C ARG A 128 6.69 -19.54 -32.70
N LEU A 129 7.88 -19.00 -32.44
CA LEU A 129 8.28 -18.59 -31.10
C LEU A 129 7.47 -17.41 -30.56
N THR A 130 7.05 -16.49 -31.45
CA THR A 130 6.15 -15.40 -31.07
C THR A 130 4.77 -15.92 -30.67
N LEU A 131 4.21 -16.89 -31.40
CA LEU A 131 2.95 -17.52 -30.99
C LEU A 131 3.07 -18.23 -29.64
N ILE A 132 4.19 -18.96 -29.42
CA ILE A 132 4.47 -19.60 -28.13
C ILE A 132 4.56 -18.56 -27.02
N SER A 133 5.26 -17.44 -27.23
CA SER A 133 5.38 -16.41 -26.20
C SER A 133 4.05 -15.73 -25.89
N ILE A 134 3.17 -15.53 -26.88
CA ILE A 134 1.80 -15.02 -26.66
C ILE A 134 1.01 -15.96 -25.74
N VAL A 135 1.03 -17.26 -26.01
CA VAL A 135 0.35 -18.26 -25.17
C VAL A 135 0.93 -18.25 -23.76
N VAL A 136 2.27 -18.25 -23.62
CA VAL A 136 2.94 -18.19 -22.31
C VAL A 136 2.61 -16.88 -21.59
N GLY A 137 2.59 -15.74 -22.29
CA GLY A 137 2.24 -14.43 -21.74
C GLY A 137 0.81 -14.38 -21.21
N ILE A 138 -0.14 -14.96 -21.95
CA ILE A 138 -1.54 -15.10 -21.50
C ILE A 138 -1.61 -15.99 -20.25
N LEU A 139 -0.90 -17.13 -20.25
CA LEU A 139 -0.86 -18.01 -19.07
C LEU A 139 -0.24 -17.32 -17.85
N ILE A 140 0.82 -16.52 -18.03
CA ILE A 140 1.42 -15.71 -16.96
C ILE A 140 0.37 -14.78 -16.34
N ILE A 141 -0.43 -14.10 -17.17
CA ILE A 141 -1.49 -13.19 -16.71
C ILE A 141 -2.58 -13.96 -15.95
N ILE A 142 -3.02 -15.10 -16.49
CA ILE A 142 -4.04 -15.95 -15.85
C ILE A 142 -3.53 -16.48 -14.50
N ILE A 143 -2.29 -16.97 -14.43
CA ILE A 143 -1.68 -17.45 -13.19
C ILE A 143 -1.56 -16.31 -12.18
N ASP A 144 -1.32 -15.08 -12.61
CA ASP A 144 -1.25 -13.97 -11.66
C ASP A 144 -2.62 -13.62 -11.08
N MET A 145 -3.68 -13.68 -11.90
CA MET A 145 -5.05 -13.40 -11.47
C MET A 145 -5.64 -14.52 -10.60
N PHE A 146 -5.39 -15.79 -10.96
CA PHE A 146 -6.01 -16.97 -10.33
C PHE A 146 -5.02 -17.81 -9.54
N GLY A 147 -3.81 -17.31 -9.35
CA GLY A 147 -2.71 -18.04 -8.74
C GLY A 147 -2.91 -18.30 -7.26
N PRO A 148 -2.13 -19.23 -6.72
CA PRO A 148 -2.22 -19.64 -5.32
C PRO A 148 -1.97 -18.47 -4.35
N GLN A 149 -2.58 -18.55 -3.16
CA GLN A 149 -2.47 -17.52 -2.12
C GLN A 149 -1.11 -17.49 -1.41
N TYR A 150 -0.26 -18.51 -1.58
CA TYR A 150 1.08 -18.58 -0.95
C TYR A 150 2.15 -17.73 -1.65
N ARG A 151 1.77 -16.96 -2.68
CA ARG A 151 2.68 -16.07 -3.42
C ARG A 151 3.18 -14.96 -2.51
N LEU A 152 4.46 -14.63 -2.64
CA LEU A 152 5.07 -13.57 -1.84
C LEU A 152 4.71 -12.21 -2.44
N SER A 153 4.02 -11.38 -1.66
CA SER A 153 3.91 -9.95 -1.93
C SER A 153 5.14 -9.25 -1.34
N VAL A 154 5.84 -8.50 -2.17
CA VAL A 154 7.00 -7.70 -1.76
C VAL A 154 6.60 -6.23 -1.92
N PRO A 155 6.24 -5.50 -0.84
CA PRO A 155 5.74 -4.13 -0.93
C PRO A 155 6.69 -3.19 -1.66
N VAL A 156 8.00 -3.38 -1.47
CA VAL A 156 9.04 -2.60 -2.18
C VAL A 156 8.94 -2.82 -3.69
N LEU A 157 8.75 -4.06 -4.15
CA LEU A 157 8.57 -4.33 -5.58
C LEU A 157 7.27 -3.73 -6.10
N GLN A 158 6.17 -3.81 -5.37
CA GLN A 158 4.89 -3.24 -5.78
C GLN A 158 4.98 -1.71 -5.96
N ALA A 159 5.68 -1.02 -5.06
CA ALA A 159 5.87 0.43 -5.16
C ALA A 159 6.69 0.85 -6.40
N PHE A 160 7.73 0.09 -6.74
CA PHE A 160 8.58 0.39 -7.89
C PHE A 160 8.14 -0.27 -9.20
N LEU A 161 7.20 -1.21 -9.14
CA LEU A 161 6.82 -2.03 -10.30
C LEU A 161 6.35 -1.23 -11.50
N PRO A 162 5.42 -0.27 -11.34
CA PRO A 162 4.90 0.48 -12.49
C PRO A 162 6.00 1.31 -13.13
N ALA A 163 6.90 1.88 -12.32
CA ALA A 163 8.02 2.68 -12.81
C ALA A 163 9.03 1.81 -13.58
N ILE A 164 9.41 0.65 -13.04
CA ILE A 164 10.35 -0.28 -13.69
C ILE A 164 9.73 -0.84 -14.98
N SER A 165 8.48 -1.28 -14.92
CA SER A 165 7.76 -1.86 -16.07
C SER A 165 7.53 -0.83 -17.16
N GLY A 166 7.14 0.40 -16.80
CA GLY A 166 6.99 1.52 -17.73
C GLY A 166 8.31 1.89 -18.39
N LEU A 167 9.41 1.96 -17.62
CA LEU A 167 10.74 2.24 -18.15
C LEU A 167 11.21 1.13 -19.11
N LEU A 168 11.06 -0.14 -18.74
CA LEU A 168 11.42 -1.27 -19.59
C LEU A 168 10.57 -1.31 -20.87
N PHE A 169 9.26 -1.06 -20.75
CA PHE A 169 8.36 -0.96 -21.90
C PHE A 169 8.80 0.16 -22.85
N LEU A 170 9.14 1.35 -22.32
CA LEU A 170 9.65 2.46 -23.12
C LEU A 170 10.96 2.11 -23.83
N ILE A 171 11.91 1.47 -23.13
CA ILE A 171 13.17 1.02 -23.74
C ILE A 171 12.88 0.06 -24.89
N LEU A 172 12.04 -0.96 -24.67
CA LEU A 172 11.65 -1.91 -25.70
C LEU A 172 10.92 -1.25 -26.87
N LEU A 173 10.05 -0.29 -26.59
CA LEU A 173 9.33 0.48 -27.61
C LEU A 173 10.30 1.30 -28.47
N VAL A 174 11.26 1.99 -27.85
CA VAL A 174 12.29 2.76 -28.57
C VAL A 174 13.14 1.83 -29.45
N LEU A 175 13.57 0.68 -28.92
CA LEU A 175 14.31 -0.31 -29.70
C LEU A 175 13.49 -0.84 -30.88
N PHE A 176 12.21 -1.12 -30.65
CA PHE A 176 11.27 -1.55 -31.67
C PHE A 176 11.13 -0.51 -32.79
N VAL A 177 10.85 0.75 -32.46
CA VAL A 177 10.70 1.85 -33.43
C VAL A 177 11.97 2.04 -34.26
N ARG A 178 13.14 2.01 -33.62
CA ARG A 178 14.42 2.19 -34.32
C ARG A 178 14.71 1.05 -35.30
N GLN A 179 14.24 -0.16 -35.03
CA GLN A 179 14.47 -1.31 -35.91
C GLN A 179 13.37 -1.57 -36.92
N PHE A 180 12.21 -0.94 -36.75
CA PHE A 180 11.03 -1.15 -37.58
C PHE A 180 11.31 -1.04 -39.09
N GLN A 181 12.19 -0.10 -39.50
CA GLN A 181 12.53 0.09 -40.91
C GLN A 181 13.16 -1.14 -41.58
N ARG A 182 13.83 -2.01 -40.82
CA ARG A 182 14.58 -3.17 -41.34
C ARG A 182 13.77 -4.46 -41.41
N TYR A 183 12.54 -4.47 -40.90
CA TYR A 183 11.70 -5.67 -40.84
C TYR A 183 10.96 -5.96 -42.15
N SER A 184 10.68 -7.25 -42.39
CA SER A 184 9.76 -7.67 -43.46
C SER A 184 8.35 -7.15 -43.19
N VAL A 185 7.54 -6.98 -44.25
CA VAL A 185 6.17 -6.45 -44.13
C VAL A 185 5.31 -7.26 -43.16
N ARG A 186 5.46 -8.59 -43.18
CA ARG A 186 4.75 -9.49 -42.26
C ARG A 186 5.15 -9.26 -40.80
N THR A 187 6.45 -9.18 -40.51
CA THR A 187 6.97 -8.92 -39.16
C THR A 187 6.54 -7.54 -38.66
N LYS A 188 6.48 -6.53 -39.53
CA LYS A 188 5.93 -5.21 -39.20
C LYS A 188 4.49 -5.31 -38.74
N LEU A 189 3.62 -5.97 -39.50
CA LEU A 189 2.21 -6.15 -39.14
C LEU A 189 2.05 -6.89 -37.81
N LEU A 190 2.75 -8.01 -37.63
CA LEU A 190 2.67 -8.81 -36.42
C LEU A 190 3.13 -8.01 -35.21
N ALA A 191 4.31 -7.40 -35.29
CA ALA A 191 4.87 -6.66 -34.17
C ALA A 191 4.08 -5.38 -33.84
N THR A 192 3.57 -4.65 -34.84
CA THR A 192 2.65 -3.52 -34.62
C THR A 192 1.37 -3.97 -33.92
N THR A 193 0.80 -5.11 -34.33
CA THR A 193 -0.39 -5.68 -33.67
C THR A 193 -0.12 -6.00 -32.20
N VAL A 194 1.03 -6.63 -31.91
CA VAL A 194 1.44 -6.94 -30.54
C VAL A 194 1.64 -5.66 -29.71
N VAL A 195 2.31 -4.64 -30.25
CA VAL A 195 2.55 -3.38 -29.55
C VAL A 195 1.23 -2.65 -29.27
N ILE A 196 0.32 -2.56 -30.24
CA ILE A 196 -0.99 -1.92 -30.06
C ILE A 196 -1.80 -2.68 -29.00
N THR A 197 -1.82 -4.01 -29.06
CA THR A 197 -2.55 -4.85 -28.10
C THR A 197 -1.99 -4.69 -26.69
N ALA A 198 -0.65 -4.71 -26.55
CA ALA A 198 0.02 -4.48 -25.27
C ALA A 198 -0.30 -3.10 -24.71
N LEU A 199 -0.27 -2.05 -25.55
CA LEU A 199 -0.60 -0.69 -25.13
C LEU A 199 -2.05 -0.57 -24.69
N ALA A 200 -2.99 -1.18 -25.43
CA ALA A 200 -4.40 -1.20 -25.07
C ALA A 200 -4.64 -1.90 -23.72
N LEU A 201 -3.97 -3.05 -23.49
CA LEU A 201 -4.05 -3.78 -22.22
C LEU A 201 -3.47 -2.96 -21.05
N LEU A 202 -2.33 -2.30 -21.25
CA LEU A 202 -1.72 -1.43 -20.22
C LEU A 202 -2.65 -0.27 -19.85
N LEU A 203 -3.22 0.41 -20.85
CA LEU A 203 -4.14 1.52 -20.64
C LEU A 203 -5.42 1.07 -19.93
N ALA A 204 -6.03 -0.03 -20.37
CA ALA A 204 -7.22 -0.60 -19.73
C ALA A 204 -6.94 -0.96 -18.26
N THR A 205 -5.80 -1.59 -17.99
CA THR A 205 -5.40 -1.96 -16.62
C THR A 205 -5.19 -0.73 -15.75
N ALA A 206 -4.53 0.31 -16.26
CA ALA A 206 -4.32 1.56 -15.53
C ALA A 206 -5.64 2.25 -15.16
N ILE A 207 -6.61 2.26 -16.07
CA ILE A 207 -7.95 2.80 -15.82
C ILE A 207 -8.66 1.99 -14.73
N VAL A 208 -8.69 0.66 -14.87
CA VAL A 208 -9.34 -0.23 -13.88
C VAL A 208 -8.71 -0.06 -12.50
N LEU A 209 -7.38 -0.03 -12.40
CA LEU A 209 -6.68 0.17 -11.14
C LEU A 209 -7.01 1.53 -10.51
N GLY A 210 -7.03 2.60 -11.32
CA GLY A 210 -7.43 3.94 -10.86
C GLY A 210 -8.86 3.96 -10.31
N THR A 211 -9.80 3.32 -11.01
CA THR A 211 -11.19 3.23 -10.54
C THR A 211 -11.35 2.39 -9.27
N ALA A 212 -10.56 1.31 -9.13
CA ALA A 212 -10.60 0.45 -7.95
C ALA A 212 -10.06 1.17 -6.71
N VAL A 213 -8.94 1.90 -6.85
CA VAL A 213 -8.36 2.70 -5.76
C VAL A 213 -9.31 3.82 -5.33
N GLN A 214 -9.93 4.50 -6.30
CA GLN A 214 -10.92 5.53 -6.01
C GLN A 214 -12.12 4.94 -5.25
N ALA A 215 -12.71 3.85 -5.76
CA ALA A 215 -13.85 3.20 -5.12
C ALA A 215 -13.54 2.70 -3.70
N LEU A 216 -12.33 2.16 -3.48
CA LEU A 216 -11.91 1.71 -2.15
C LEU A 216 -11.70 2.89 -1.19
N THR A 217 -11.17 4.01 -1.68
CA THR A 217 -10.98 5.23 -0.90
C THR A 217 -12.33 5.83 -0.50
N ASP A 218 -13.27 5.92 -1.44
CA ASP A 218 -14.62 6.42 -1.20
C ASP A 218 -15.37 5.52 -0.21
N ALA A 219 -15.30 4.20 -0.39
CA ALA A 219 -15.92 3.25 0.55
C ALA A 219 -15.32 3.32 1.96
N THR A 220 -14.00 3.52 2.07
CA THR A 220 -13.35 3.69 3.38
C THR A 220 -13.75 5.01 4.02
N GLY A 221 -13.85 6.09 3.24
CA GLY A 221 -14.31 7.40 3.70
C GLY A 221 -15.73 7.36 4.23
N GLU A 222 -16.66 6.73 3.51
CA GLU A 222 -18.06 6.58 3.90
C GLU A 222 -18.22 5.77 5.19
N ASN A 223 -17.45 4.67 5.33
CA ASN A 223 -17.44 3.87 6.55
C ASN A 223 -16.93 4.65 7.77
N LEU A 224 -15.87 5.44 7.58
CA LEU A 224 -15.33 6.28 8.66
C LEU A 224 -16.29 7.41 9.03
N HIS A 225 -16.96 8.02 8.05
CA HIS A 225 -17.98 9.04 8.29
C HIS A 225 -19.15 8.47 9.11
N THR A 226 -19.70 7.32 8.67
CA THR A 226 -20.79 6.63 9.38
C THR A 226 -20.39 6.25 10.80
N LEU A 227 -19.17 5.76 10.99
CA LEU A 227 -18.65 5.43 12.31
C LEU A 227 -18.51 6.66 13.20
N ALA A 228 -17.99 7.77 12.67
CA ALA A 228 -17.86 9.03 13.39
C ALA A 228 -19.23 9.58 13.80
N GLU A 229 -20.22 9.57 12.90
CA GLU A 229 -21.59 10.01 13.18
C GLU A 229 -22.23 9.17 14.28
N THR A 230 -22.08 7.84 14.22
CA THR A 230 -22.59 6.92 15.24
C THR A 230 -21.94 7.20 16.61
N GLN A 231 -20.63 7.43 16.65
CA GLN A 231 -19.92 7.75 17.89
C GLN A 231 -20.32 9.13 18.44
N SER A 232 -20.50 10.14 17.58
CA SER A 232 -20.97 11.47 17.98
C SER A 232 -22.37 11.43 18.58
N LEU A 233 -23.29 10.65 18.00
CA LEU A 233 -24.63 10.45 18.56
C LEU A 233 -24.56 9.76 19.92
N ALA A 234 -23.79 8.68 20.04
CA ALA A 234 -23.62 7.97 21.30
C ALA A 234 -23.00 8.86 22.41
N LEU A 235 -22.01 9.69 22.06
CA LEU A 235 -21.45 10.69 22.97
C LEU A 235 -22.47 11.77 23.33
N GLY A 236 -23.26 12.25 22.37
CA GLY A 236 -24.32 13.22 22.60
C GLY A 236 -25.39 12.70 23.57
N GLU A 237 -25.84 11.45 23.40
CA GLU A 237 -26.79 10.80 24.30
C GLU A 237 -26.20 10.59 25.70
N LEU A 238 -24.92 10.21 25.79
CA LEU A 238 -24.23 10.07 27.07
C LEU A 238 -24.15 11.42 27.78
N LEU A 239 -23.72 12.47 27.09
CA LEU A 239 -23.64 13.82 27.67
C LEU A 239 -25.02 14.31 28.12
N ALA A 240 -26.06 14.17 27.28
CA ALA A 240 -27.42 14.55 27.64
C ALA A 240 -27.91 13.80 28.88
N ARG A 241 -27.61 12.50 29.00
CA ARG A 241 -27.92 11.70 30.19
C ARG A 241 -27.20 12.22 31.43
N GLN A 242 -25.90 12.51 31.32
CA GLN A 242 -25.10 13.06 32.43
C GLN A 242 -25.61 14.42 32.87
N THR A 243 -25.95 15.31 31.93
CA THR A 243 -26.55 16.61 32.23
C THR A 243 -27.89 16.45 32.95
N ASN A 244 -28.77 15.56 32.48
CA ASN A 244 -30.05 15.32 33.14
C ASN A 244 -29.89 14.78 34.57
N LEU A 245 -28.91 13.91 34.80
CA LEU A 245 -28.60 13.37 36.13
C LEU A 245 -28.10 14.48 37.08
N ILE A 246 -27.18 15.33 36.63
CA ILE A 246 -26.67 16.45 37.42
C ILE A 246 -27.78 17.50 37.66
N GLN A 247 -28.63 17.75 36.66
CA GLN A 247 -29.76 18.66 36.81
C GLN A 247 -30.77 18.12 37.83
N ALA A 248 -31.08 16.83 37.80
CA ALA A 248 -31.92 16.20 38.82
C ALA A 248 -31.32 16.33 40.23
N LEU A 249 -30.00 16.14 40.36
CA LEU A 249 -29.28 16.36 41.63
C LEU A 249 -29.38 17.80 42.11
N SER A 250 -29.34 18.80 41.21
CA SER A 250 -29.46 20.22 41.57
C SER A 250 -30.83 20.61 42.16
N PHE A 251 -31.85 19.78 41.94
CA PHE A 251 -33.18 19.95 42.54
C PHE A 251 -33.31 19.30 43.93
N ASN A 252 -32.24 18.72 44.47
CA ASN A 252 -32.27 18.16 45.82
C ASN A 252 -32.38 19.27 46.87
N GLU A 253 -33.39 19.18 47.73
CA GLU A 253 -33.72 20.19 48.74
C GLU A 253 -32.55 20.47 49.70
N THR A 254 -31.84 19.43 50.16
CA THR A 254 -30.70 19.58 51.08
C THR A 254 -29.56 20.38 50.47
N ILE A 255 -29.30 20.20 49.17
CA ILE A 255 -28.27 20.97 48.45
C ILE A 255 -28.72 22.44 48.32
N GLN A 256 -29.99 22.67 47.98
CA GLN A 256 -30.54 24.02 47.84
C GLN A 256 -30.55 24.79 49.17
N GLU A 257 -30.95 24.14 50.27
CA GLU A 257 -30.96 24.75 51.60
C GLU A 257 -29.56 25.21 52.03
N VAL A 258 -28.54 24.38 51.81
CA VAL A 258 -27.15 24.73 52.13
C VAL A 258 -26.67 25.92 51.28
N ALA A 259 -27.01 25.95 49.99
CA ALA A 259 -26.68 27.07 49.10
C ALA A 259 -27.40 28.37 49.52
N ILE A 260 -28.70 28.31 49.82
CA ILE A 260 -29.49 29.45 50.29
C ILE A 260 -28.96 29.97 51.63
N ALA A 261 -28.65 29.08 52.56
CA ALA A 261 -28.10 29.44 53.86
C ALA A 261 -26.73 30.12 53.73
N GLN A 262 -25.90 29.71 52.75
CA GLN A 262 -24.65 30.39 52.46
C GLN A 262 -24.88 31.74 51.78
N ASN A 263 -25.78 31.83 50.78
CA ASN A 263 -26.13 33.07 50.10
C ASN A 263 -26.55 34.16 51.10
N ASN A 264 -27.36 33.80 52.11
CA ASN A 264 -27.83 34.73 53.15
C ASN A 264 -26.72 35.26 54.08
N LYS A 265 -25.50 34.69 54.06
CA LYS A 265 -24.36 35.21 54.84
C LYS A 265 -23.66 36.37 54.13
N TYR A 266 -23.81 36.49 52.82
CA TYR A 266 -23.24 37.62 52.10
C TYR A 266 -24.12 38.85 52.29
N SER A 267 -23.54 39.92 52.81
CA SER A 267 -24.20 41.20 52.95
C SER A 267 -23.25 42.31 52.49
N GLY A 268 -23.75 43.26 51.70
CA GLY A 268 -22.99 44.45 51.29
C GLY A 268 -22.83 44.59 49.78
N HIS A 269 -21.91 45.46 49.38
CA HIS A 269 -21.63 45.77 47.97
C HIS A 269 -20.99 44.55 47.26
N PRO A 270 -21.26 44.31 45.96
CA PRO A 270 -20.67 43.20 45.19
C PRO A 270 -19.14 43.08 45.30
N ASP A 271 -18.42 44.20 45.45
CA ASP A 271 -16.96 44.19 45.61
C ASP A 271 -16.51 43.51 46.91
N ILE A 272 -17.29 43.64 47.99
CA ILE A 272 -17.01 43.01 49.28
C ILE A 272 -17.23 41.50 49.17
N ILE A 273 -18.28 41.10 48.45
CA ILE A 273 -18.58 39.68 48.17
C ILE A 273 -17.43 39.07 47.39
N ARG A 274 -16.99 39.72 46.30
CA ARG A 274 -15.83 39.26 45.52
C ARG A 274 -14.57 39.11 46.36
N LEU A 275 -14.21 40.10 47.17
CA LEU A 275 -13.05 40.03 48.04
C LEU A 275 -13.17 38.85 49.03
N THR A 276 -14.38 38.61 49.54
CA THR A 276 -14.65 37.47 50.44
C THR A 276 -14.48 36.14 49.71
N LEU A 277 -14.93 36.02 48.45
CA LEU A 277 -14.74 34.82 47.65
C LEU A 277 -13.26 34.55 47.34
N GLU A 278 -12.48 35.59 47.06
CA GLU A 278 -11.04 35.48 46.84
C GLU A 278 -10.33 34.94 48.09
N LEU A 279 -10.68 35.46 49.28
CA LEU A 279 -10.16 34.95 50.55
C LEU A 279 -10.56 33.50 50.81
N LEU A 280 -11.83 33.14 50.56
CA LEU A 280 -12.31 31.75 50.71
C LEU A 280 -11.61 30.79 49.74
N ASN A 281 -11.33 31.24 48.52
CA ASN A 281 -10.59 30.45 47.53
C ASN A 281 -9.12 30.27 47.95
N GLU A 282 -8.46 31.31 48.44
CA GLU A 282 -7.11 31.20 48.99
C GLU A 282 -7.06 30.26 50.20
N GLU A 283 -8.06 30.33 51.08
CA GLU A 283 -8.20 29.41 52.21
C GLU A 283 -8.42 27.97 51.73
N TRP A 284 -9.28 27.74 50.73
CA TRP A 284 -9.50 26.40 50.15
C TRP A 284 -8.22 25.77 49.60
N GLN A 285 -7.46 26.54 48.81
CA GLN A 285 -6.22 26.08 48.21
C GLN A 285 -5.17 25.72 49.28
N ASN A 286 -5.01 26.57 50.29
CA ASN A 286 -3.98 26.43 51.32
C ASN A 286 -4.37 25.52 52.50
N ALA A 287 -5.66 25.27 52.72
CA ALA A 287 -6.11 24.51 53.88
C ALA A 287 -5.70 23.04 53.81
N SER A 288 -5.31 22.44 54.95
CA SER A 288 -5.11 21.00 55.04
C SER A 288 -6.42 20.24 54.79
N TYR A 289 -6.34 19.04 54.22
CA TYR A 289 -7.49 18.13 54.07
C TYR A 289 -8.20 17.88 55.41
N THR A 290 -7.44 17.83 56.51
CA THR A 290 -7.96 17.65 57.88
C THR A 290 -8.38 18.95 58.57
N GLY A 291 -8.23 20.10 57.90
CA GLY A 291 -8.59 21.41 58.44
C GLY A 291 -10.11 21.55 58.61
N SER A 292 -10.54 22.27 59.65
CA SER A 292 -11.96 22.49 59.95
C SER A 292 -12.72 23.12 58.77
N PHE A 293 -12.08 24.03 58.05
CA PHE A 293 -12.62 24.65 56.83
C PHE A 293 -13.00 23.61 55.78
N ILE A 294 -12.05 22.76 55.35
CA ILE A 294 -12.31 21.70 54.36
C ILE A 294 -13.33 20.69 54.89
N GLN A 295 -13.17 20.25 56.14
CA GLN A 295 -14.08 19.28 56.76
C GLN A 295 -15.53 19.78 56.81
N SER A 296 -15.75 21.09 57.03
CA SER A 296 -17.10 21.68 57.01
C SER A 296 -17.77 21.64 55.62
N ARG A 297 -16.97 21.50 54.55
CA ARG A 297 -17.44 21.44 53.16
C ARG A 297 -17.51 20.02 52.63
N ILE A 298 -16.70 19.08 53.13
CA ILE A 298 -16.74 17.69 52.68
C ILE A 298 -17.58 16.76 53.57
N ASN A 299 -17.81 17.15 54.83
CA ASN A 299 -18.61 16.39 55.80
C ASN A 299 -19.83 17.20 56.27
N ASN A 300 -20.73 17.52 55.35
CA ASN A 300 -22.04 18.09 55.65
C ASN A 300 -23.15 17.31 54.92
N ASP A 301 -24.41 17.59 55.24
CA ASP A 301 -25.55 16.83 54.71
C ASP A 301 -25.64 16.88 53.18
N ALA A 302 -25.37 18.04 52.57
CA ALA A 302 -25.31 18.17 51.11
C ALA A 302 -24.18 17.34 50.49
N SER A 303 -23.00 17.32 51.11
CA SER A 303 -21.87 16.48 50.68
C SER A 303 -22.18 14.98 50.80
N ASN A 304 -22.93 14.57 51.83
CA ASN A 304 -23.39 13.19 51.97
C ASN A 304 -24.36 12.78 50.85
N VAL A 305 -25.30 13.67 50.48
CA VAL A 305 -26.21 13.45 49.34
C VAL A 305 -25.42 13.31 48.03
N MET A 306 -24.47 14.22 47.77
CA MET A 306 -23.63 14.15 46.57
C MET A 306 -22.72 12.91 46.56
N LEU A 307 -22.24 12.47 47.72
CA LEU A 307 -21.42 11.26 47.85
C LEU A 307 -22.26 10.00 47.61
N ALA A 308 -23.49 9.96 48.10
CA ALA A 308 -24.45 8.90 47.79
C ALA A 308 -24.76 8.87 46.28
N PHE A 309 -25.02 10.02 45.67
CA PHE A 309 -25.22 10.13 44.22
C PHE A 309 -23.99 9.65 43.44
N ARG A 310 -22.77 10.07 43.81
CA ARG A 310 -21.52 9.61 43.17
C ARG A 310 -21.33 8.10 43.25
N ASN A 311 -21.72 7.50 44.38
CA ASN A 311 -21.61 6.05 44.59
C ASN A 311 -22.60 5.27 43.72
N GLU A 312 -23.82 5.80 43.53
CA GLU A 312 -24.86 5.22 42.69
C GLU A 312 -24.54 5.40 41.19
N PHE A 313 -24.16 6.61 40.79
CA PHE A 313 -23.82 6.98 39.41
C PHE A 313 -22.30 7.00 39.23
N ARG A 314 -21.72 5.80 39.10
CA ARG A 314 -20.28 5.63 38.82
C ARG A 314 -19.92 6.31 37.50
N GLY A 315 -19.00 7.27 37.55
CA GLY A 315 -18.57 8.07 36.39
C GLY A 315 -18.22 9.51 36.75
N HIS A 316 -18.70 10.00 37.88
CA HIS A 316 -18.30 11.30 38.44
C HIS A 316 -17.09 11.13 39.36
N VAL A 317 -15.99 11.80 39.03
CA VAL A 317 -14.79 11.82 39.87
C VAL A 317 -15.03 12.66 41.12
N GLU A 318 -15.64 13.83 40.92
CA GLU A 318 -15.99 14.77 41.97
C GLU A 318 -17.30 15.47 41.59
N ILE A 319 -18.08 15.78 42.62
CA ILE A 319 -19.25 16.63 42.56
C ILE A 319 -19.08 17.66 43.68
N PHE A 320 -19.30 18.92 43.33
CA PHE A 320 -19.36 20.03 44.26
C PHE A 320 -20.55 20.92 43.92
N ALA A 321 -21.07 21.58 44.94
CA ALA A 321 -22.12 22.57 44.81
C ALA A 321 -21.57 23.94 45.18
N THR A 322 -21.93 24.94 44.37
CA THR A 322 -21.62 26.34 44.66
C THR A 322 -22.88 27.09 45.04
N ASP A 323 -22.69 28.18 45.76
CA ASP A 323 -23.74 29.18 45.95
C ASP A 323 -23.89 30.09 44.71
N GLU A 324 -24.73 31.12 44.80
CA GLU A 324 -25.00 32.04 43.66
C GLU A 324 -23.76 32.84 43.25
N PHE A 325 -22.86 33.08 44.20
CA PHE A 325 -21.65 33.88 43.99
C PHE A 325 -20.43 33.03 43.61
N GLY A 326 -20.57 31.70 43.59
CA GLY A 326 -19.53 30.77 43.17
C GLY A 326 -18.68 30.19 44.29
N ALA A 327 -19.03 30.40 45.57
CA ALA A 327 -18.31 29.77 46.68
C ALA A 327 -18.70 28.31 46.81
N VAL A 328 -17.73 27.41 47.03
CA VAL A 328 -18.00 25.99 47.29
C VAL A 328 -18.67 25.83 48.65
N VAL A 329 -19.91 25.36 48.64
CA VAL A 329 -20.69 25.14 49.87
C VAL A 329 -20.64 23.70 50.34
N ALA A 330 -20.46 22.77 49.41
CA ALA A 330 -20.36 21.34 49.64
C ALA A 330 -19.51 20.70 48.53
N SER A 331 -18.70 19.71 48.86
CA SER A 331 -17.96 18.89 47.88
C SER A 331 -17.82 17.45 48.35
N THR A 332 -17.70 16.52 47.41
CA THR A 332 -17.42 15.10 47.66
C THR A 332 -15.93 14.78 47.84
N ASN A 333 -15.04 15.73 47.53
CA ASN A 333 -13.60 15.62 47.74
C ASN A 333 -12.94 17.01 47.88
N LYS A 334 -11.65 17.05 48.22
CA LYS A 334 -10.81 18.23 48.04
C LYS A 334 -9.99 18.06 46.76
N THR A 335 -10.13 18.99 45.81
CA THR A 335 -9.22 19.16 44.67
C THR A 335 -8.09 20.12 44.95
#